data_AF-A0A1B6C893-F1
#
_entry.id   AF-A0A1B6C893-F1
#
_cell.length_a   1.000
_cell.length_b   1.000
_cell.length_c   1.000
_cell.angle_alpha   90.00
_cell.angle_beta   90.00
_cell.angle_gamma   90.00
#
_symmetry.space_group_name_H-M   'P 1'
#
loop_
_entity.id
_entity.type
_entity.pdbx_description
1 polymer ?
#
loop_
_entity_poly.entity_id
_entity_poly.type
_entity_poly.pdbx_seq_one_letter_code
_entity_poly.pdbx_strand_id
1 'polypeptide(L)'
;VDFAGPLLVEDEKACQQCDLALTRLVMDSIEECSSCSNPALMYASVSCINAMLSTLQELATGKGVTDVYMDKINSLFPTLKHCDYKGAVTYESMVRLPPLYRQCMEQDIREEMSDSDTSSSSGVQSSGHSSGVTEGPEEDFHIDSEIDELEAEAERRKVEREAQRLEKVPKTLHEEHIVMMGVESVDLERQNARHFMDALVTLLPSLLSLRTSIQVDEALQEFASKYCQGLYSDNKGYNHSTSTIMNADGIYLATYSALLLNLKLIRQGYYQNDTKNIPLNEFQFVQEVHDSGVLVYLSATWLSELYQQVLITSLLSDYDPETSGNLALINLLTDLDGLESSQQGGQLLSDCQRLERAASRTEISPEVEAGIKLCRRVLTCCWDSMLNVLAAALQEHTASGKSPRRVGLLLGSEDAKEALRRDAVISSLDALQKAATLSNVLGMQSRCGGIFSLLASAS
;
A
#
# COMPACT_ATOMS: atom_id res chain seq x y z
N VAL A 1 -31.05 32.36 -13.18
CA VAL A 1 -31.28 31.04 -12.55
C VAL A 1 -29.92 30.61 -12.07
N ASP A 2 -29.60 30.90 -10.80
CA ASP A 2 -28.34 30.48 -10.20
C ASP A 2 -28.40 28.97 -10.00
N PHE A 3 -27.48 28.26 -10.64
CA PHE A 3 -27.32 26.83 -10.42
C PHE A 3 -26.68 26.60 -9.05
N ALA A 4 -27.24 25.65 -8.31
CA ALA A 4 -26.67 25.10 -7.10
C ALA A 4 -25.41 24.26 -7.39
N GLY A 5 -24.34 24.92 -7.83
CA GLY A 5 -22.98 24.40 -7.84
C GLY A 5 -22.20 24.87 -6.60
N PRO A 6 -20.98 24.36 -6.37
CA PRO A 6 -20.15 24.82 -5.28
C PRO A 6 -20.00 26.34 -5.32
N LEU A 7 -20.16 26.99 -4.16
CA LEU A 7 -20.06 28.44 -4.01
C LEU A 7 -18.63 28.89 -4.25
N LEU A 8 -18.28 29.09 -5.53
CA LEU A 8 -16.96 29.55 -5.99
C LEU A 8 -16.90 31.08 -6.07
N VAL A 9 -17.96 31.79 -5.69
CA VAL A 9 -18.01 33.26 -5.63
C VAL A 9 -18.42 33.66 -4.23
N GLU A 10 -17.54 34.37 -3.52
CA GLU A 10 -17.76 34.84 -2.17
C GLU A 10 -18.90 35.86 -2.14
N ASP A 11 -19.97 35.55 -1.41
CA ASP A 11 -20.88 36.56 -0.87
C ASP A 11 -20.37 36.87 0.55
N GLU A 12 -19.94 38.11 0.81
CA GLU A 12 -19.22 38.56 2.02
C GLU A 12 -19.99 38.36 3.35
N LYS A 13 -21.11 37.65 3.34
CA LYS A 13 -21.97 37.38 4.51
C LYS A 13 -22.37 35.92 4.71
N ALA A 14 -21.90 34.98 3.89
CA ALA A 14 -22.28 33.58 4.04
C ALA A 14 -21.25 32.78 4.86
N CYS A 15 -21.72 32.26 6.00
CA CYS A 15 -21.08 31.17 6.74
C CYS A 15 -20.62 30.06 5.78
N GLN A 16 -19.48 29.40 6.05
CA GLN A 16 -18.98 28.20 5.38
C GLN A 16 -20.01 27.05 5.48
N GLN A 17 -21.14 27.16 4.79
CA GLN A 17 -22.07 26.06 4.58
C GLN A 17 -21.47 25.19 3.49
N CYS A 18 -21.42 23.89 3.76
CA CYS A 18 -20.76 22.91 2.91
C CYS A 18 -21.15 23.09 1.44
N ASP A 19 -20.13 23.28 0.62
CA ASP A 19 -20.21 23.58 -0.81
C ASP A 19 -21.00 22.55 -1.64
N LEU A 20 -21.28 21.36 -1.07
CA LEU A 20 -22.10 20.32 -1.68
C LEU A 20 -23.25 19.82 -0.78
N ALA A 21 -23.62 20.53 0.30
CA ALA A 21 -24.71 20.09 1.19
C ALA A 21 -26.04 19.92 0.44
N LEU A 22 -26.38 20.86 -0.44
CA LEU A 22 -27.60 20.77 -1.23
C LEU A 22 -27.55 19.63 -2.24
N THR A 23 -26.41 19.43 -2.92
CA THR A 23 -26.20 18.31 -3.84
C THR A 23 -26.36 16.97 -3.12
N ARG A 24 -25.82 16.84 -1.90
CA ARG A 24 -25.97 15.65 -1.07
C ARG A 24 -27.42 15.43 -0.66
N LEU A 25 -28.10 16.47 -0.15
CA LEU A 25 -29.52 16.38 0.22
C LEU A 25 -30.40 15.96 -0.95
N VAL A 26 -30.15 16.51 -2.15
CA VAL A 26 -30.88 16.11 -3.36
C VAL A 26 -30.61 14.64 -3.68
N MET A 27 -29.36 14.17 -3.62
CA MET A 27 -29.07 12.76 -3.87
C MET A 27 -29.71 11.83 -2.83
N ASP A 28 -29.65 12.18 -1.54
CA ASP A 28 -30.25 11.40 -0.46
C ASP A 28 -31.78 11.30 -0.67
N SER A 29 -32.41 12.38 -1.14
CA SER A 29 -33.85 12.36 -1.47
C SER A 29 -34.17 11.47 -2.69
N ILE A 30 -33.28 11.41 -3.69
CA ILE A 30 -33.42 10.52 -4.85
C ILE A 30 -33.24 9.06 -4.40
N GLU A 31 -32.31 8.79 -3.49
CA GLU A 31 -32.10 7.48 -2.87
C GLU A 31 -33.34 7.00 -2.12
N GLU A 32 -33.94 7.86 -1.29
CA GLU A 32 -35.18 7.55 -0.58
C GLU A 32 -36.35 7.29 -1.55
N CYS A 33 -36.46 8.09 -2.62
CA CYS A 33 -37.48 7.89 -3.67
C CYS A 33 -37.31 6.56 -4.41
N SER A 34 -36.08 6.09 -4.61
CA SER A 34 -35.79 4.82 -5.28
C SER A 34 -36.15 3.60 -4.43
N SER A 35 -36.16 3.76 -3.10
CA SER A 35 -36.53 2.72 -2.13
C SER A 35 -38.05 2.53 -2.01
N CYS A 36 -38.84 3.42 -2.60
CA CYS A 36 -40.29 3.31 -2.63
C CYS A 36 -40.72 2.24 -3.64
N SER A 37 -41.69 1.38 -3.29
CA SER A 37 -42.22 0.29 -4.15
C SER A 37 -42.99 0.74 -5.40
N ASN A 38 -42.79 1.98 -5.88
CA ASN A 38 -43.40 2.51 -7.08
C ASN A 38 -42.40 2.47 -8.26
N PRO A 39 -42.64 1.63 -9.28
CA PRO A 39 -41.72 1.48 -10.41
C PRO A 39 -41.52 2.76 -11.23
N ALA A 40 -42.49 3.69 -11.21
CA ALA A 40 -42.35 4.98 -11.88
C ALA A 40 -41.38 5.93 -11.16
N LEU A 41 -41.36 5.90 -9.82
CA LEU A 41 -40.42 6.69 -9.01
C LEU A 41 -39.01 6.12 -9.10
N MET A 42 -38.87 4.80 -9.11
CA MET A 42 -37.60 4.12 -9.35
C MET A 42 -37.03 4.50 -10.73
N TYR A 43 -37.83 4.39 -11.79
CA TYR A 43 -37.41 4.77 -13.14
C TYR A 43 -36.98 6.23 -13.21
N ALA A 44 -37.76 7.15 -12.62
CA ALA A 44 -37.41 8.57 -12.56
C ALA A 44 -36.09 8.81 -11.80
N SER A 45 -35.88 8.13 -10.67
CA SER A 45 -34.66 8.24 -9.85
C SER A 45 -33.41 7.78 -10.61
N VAL A 46 -33.49 6.63 -11.28
CA VAL A 46 -32.41 6.12 -12.15
C VAL A 46 -32.15 7.05 -13.34
N SER A 47 -33.22 7.59 -13.95
CA SER A 47 -33.11 8.55 -15.06
C SER A 47 -32.41 9.84 -14.62
N CYS A 48 -32.71 10.37 -13.43
CA CYS A 48 -32.03 11.53 -12.86
C CYS A 48 -30.53 11.28 -12.65
N ILE A 49 -30.15 10.12 -12.14
CA ILE A 49 -28.73 9.73 -11.99
C ILE A 49 -28.05 9.63 -13.35
N ASN A 50 -28.70 9.00 -14.32
CA ASN A 50 -28.13 8.85 -15.66
C ASN A 50 -27.90 10.23 -16.33
N ALA A 51 -28.86 11.15 -16.19
CA ALA A 51 -28.73 12.52 -16.66
C ALA A 51 -27.59 13.26 -15.97
N MET A 52 -27.48 13.14 -14.63
CA MET A 52 -26.38 13.73 -13.86
C MET A 52 -25.02 13.20 -14.36
N LEU A 53 -24.86 11.89 -14.53
CA LEU A 53 -23.63 11.29 -15.03
C LEU A 53 -23.28 11.76 -16.45
N SER A 54 -24.26 11.89 -17.34
CA SER A 54 -24.04 12.46 -18.67
C SER A 54 -23.56 13.93 -18.61
N THR A 55 -24.14 14.74 -17.73
CA THR A 55 -23.66 16.13 -17.55
C THR A 55 -22.23 16.21 -17.00
N LEU A 56 -21.87 15.30 -16.08
CA LEU A 56 -20.53 15.22 -15.54
C LEU A 56 -19.50 14.73 -16.57
N GLN A 57 -19.90 13.86 -17.51
CA GLN A 57 -19.06 13.46 -18.65
C GLN A 57 -18.74 14.64 -19.56
N GLU A 58 -19.75 15.46 -19.89
CA GLU A 58 -19.53 16.66 -20.71
C GLU A 58 -18.64 17.67 -19.99
N LEU A 59 -18.89 17.89 -18.69
CA LEU A 59 -18.09 18.79 -17.86
C LEU A 59 -16.63 18.32 -17.72
N ALA A 60 -16.39 17.01 -17.62
CA ALA A 60 -15.04 16.44 -17.59
C ALA A 60 -14.25 16.65 -18.90
N THR A 61 -14.92 17.00 -20.00
CA THR A 61 -14.25 17.41 -21.26
C THR A 61 -13.96 18.92 -21.34
N GLY A 62 -14.16 19.66 -20.25
CA GLY A 62 -13.97 21.12 -20.18
C GLY A 62 -15.14 21.93 -20.74
N LYS A 63 -16.22 21.28 -21.22
CA LYS A 63 -17.40 21.99 -21.73
C LYS A 63 -18.19 22.60 -20.56
N GLY A 64 -18.43 23.90 -20.64
CA GLY A 64 -19.22 24.63 -19.63
C GLY A 64 -18.40 25.19 -18.47
N VAL A 65 -17.07 25.00 -18.45
CA VAL A 65 -16.17 25.67 -17.49
C VAL A 65 -15.76 27.02 -18.08
N THR A 66 -16.19 28.12 -17.48
CA THR A 66 -15.72 29.47 -17.87
C THR A 66 -14.36 29.77 -17.26
N ASP A 67 -13.55 30.61 -17.91
CA ASP A 67 -12.20 31.02 -17.48
C ASP A 67 -12.14 31.45 -15.99
N VAL A 68 -13.17 32.17 -15.52
CA VAL A 68 -13.26 32.62 -14.10
C VAL A 68 -13.38 31.45 -13.11
N TYR A 69 -14.09 30.38 -13.48
CA TYR A 69 -14.21 29.18 -12.64
C TYR A 69 -13.00 28.27 -12.81
N MET A 70 -12.39 28.23 -13.99
CA MET A 70 -11.17 27.48 -14.26
C MET A 70 -10.04 27.89 -13.31
N ASP A 71 -9.71 29.19 -13.26
CA ASP A 71 -8.62 29.70 -12.42
C ASP A 71 -8.88 29.46 -10.93
N LYS A 72 -10.14 29.61 -10.50
CA LYS A 72 -10.55 29.36 -9.11
C LYS A 72 -10.50 27.89 -8.74
N ILE A 73 -10.99 26.98 -9.58
CA ILE A 73 -10.98 25.54 -9.28
C ILE A 73 -9.54 25.02 -9.25
N ASN A 74 -8.71 25.44 -10.21
CA ASN A 74 -7.32 25.03 -10.28
C ASN A 74 -6.48 25.59 -9.13
N SER A 75 -6.78 26.80 -8.63
CA SER A 75 -6.13 27.36 -7.43
C SER A 75 -6.64 26.74 -6.12
N LEU A 76 -7.93 26.42 -6.01
CA LEU A 76 -8.50 25.79 -4.81
C LEU A 76 -8.07 24.33 -4.65
N PHE A 77 -7.85 23.62 -5.75
CA PHE A 77 -7.45 22.21 -5.73
C PHE A 77 -6.16 21.97 -6.53
N PRO A 78 -5.00 22.04 -5.85
CA PRO A 78 -3.70 21.77 -6.49
C PRO A 78 -3.53 20.34 -6.99
N THR A 79 -4.19 19.37 -6.33
CA THR A 79 -4.11 17.95 -6.68
C THR A 79 -5.49 17.30 -6.75
N LEU A 80 -5.63 16.24 -7.55
CA LEU A 80 -6.89 15.49 -7.67
C LEU A 80 -7.38 14.93 -6.32
N LYS A 81 -6.46 14.53 -5.41
CA LYS A 81 -6.80 14.01 -4.08
C LYS A 81 -7.37 15.09 -3.15
N HIS A 82 -7.07 16.37 -3.38
CA HIS A 82 -7.67 17.46 -2.61
C HIS A 82 -9.11 17.76 -3.03
N CYS A 83 -9.53 17.29 -4.21
CA CYS A 83 -10.90 17.44 -4.69
C CYS A 83 -11.88 16.50 -3.98
N ASP A 84 -11.40 15.36 -3.47
CA ASP A 84 -12.24 14.33 -2.86
C ASP A 84 -13.09 14.93 -1.73
N TYR A 85 -14.41 14.79 -1.84
CA TYR A 85 -15.33 15.27 -0.83
C TYR A 85 -15.17 14.46 0.45
N LYS A 86 -14.91 15.14 1.57
CA LYS A 86 -14.68 14.54 2.89
C LYS A 86 -15.89 14.65 3.83
N GLY A 87 -17.07 14.92 3.28
CA GLY A 87 -18.27 15.18 4.08
C GLY A 87 -18.44 16.65 4.41
N ALA A 88 -19.63 16.98 4.90
CA ALA A 88 -19.80 18.16 5.70
C ALA A 88 -18.98 18.01 6.98
N VAL A 89 -18.52 19.10 7.60
CA VAL A 89 -17.97 19.03 8.95
C VAL A 89 -19.13 18.74 9.90
N THR A 90 -19.58 17.49 9.91
CA THR A 90 -20.53 16.95 10.88
C THR A 90 -19.75 16.47 12.10
N TYR A 91 -20.46 16.33 13.22
CA TYR A 91 -19.95 15.98 14.55
C TYR A 91 -19.07 14.71 14.59
N GLU A 92 -19.03 13.91 13.53
CA GLU A 92 -18.10 12.78 13.36
C GLU A 92 -16.62 13.18 13.23
N SER A 93 -16.30 14.48 13.09
CA SER A 93 -14.93 14.99 13.13
C SER A 93 -14.31 15.11 14.55
N MET A 94 -14.71 14.24 15.49
CA MET A 94 -14.30 14.24 16.91
C MET A 94 -12.77 14.19 17.16
N VAL A 95 -11.98 13.98 16.12
CA VAL A 95 -10.51 14.02 16.19
C VAL A 95 -9.96 15.46 16.19
N ARG A 96 -10.72 16.47 15.73
CA ARG A 96 -10.23 17.86 15.60
C ARG A 96 -10.72 18.86 16.66
N LEU A 97 -11.60 18.46 17.57
CA LEU A 97 -12.01 19.33 18.69
C LEU A 97 -10.84 19.53 19.67
N PRO A 98 -10.64 20.75 20.20
CA PRO A 98 -9.69 21.01 21.28
C PRO A 98 -9.91 20.03 22.45
N PRO A 99 -8.86 19.54 23.13
CA PRO A 99 -8.97 18.49 24.14
C PRO A 99 -10.01 18.77 25.25
N LEU A 100 -10.19 20.04 25.60
CA LEU A 100 -11.15 20.48 26.61
C LEU A 100 -12.61 20.24 26.21
N TYR A 101 -12.94 20.42 24.93
CA TYR A 101 -14.29 20.17 24.41
C TYR A 101 -14.57 18.67 24.26
N ARG A 102 -13.55 17.90 23.86
CA ARG A 102 -13.63 16.44 23.81
C ARG A 102 -13.93 15.88 25.20
N GLN A 103 -13.23 16.38 26.22
CA GLN A 103 -13.39 15.90 27.59
C GLN A 103 -14.75 16.27 28.19
N CYS A 104 -15.26 17.48 27.96
CA CYS A 104 -16.60 17.87 28.40
C CYS A 104 -17.70 17.01 27.75
N MET A 105 -17.64 16.77 26.44
CA MET A 105 -18.66 15.96 25.76
C MET A 105 -18.55 14.47 26.08
N GLU A 106 -17.35 13.92 26.27
CA GLU A 106 -17.18 12.54 26.79
C GLU A 106 -17.72 12.39 28.22
N GLN A 107 -17.71 13.48 28.99
CA GLN A 107 -18.28 13.54 30.33
C GLN A 107 -19.80 13.65 30.28
N ASP A 108 -20.37 14.46 29.38
CA ASP A 108 -21.82 14.53 29.13
C ASP A 108 -22.38 13.17 28.64
N ILE A 109 -21.68 12.49 27.73
CA ILE A 109 -22.06 11.14 27.25
C ILE A 109 -21.94 10.09 28.37
N ARG A 110 -20.94 10.21 29.26
CA ARG A 110 -20.80 9.35 30.43
C ARG A 110 -21.86 9.61 31.49
N GLU A 111 -22.26 10.86 31.67
CA GLU A 111 -23.35 11.24 32.57
C GLU A 111 -24.69 10.70 32.04
N GLU A 112 -24.96 10.82 30.73
CA GLU A 112 -26.13 10.23 30.07
C GLU A 112 -26.17 8.69 30.14
N MET A 113 -25.01 8.01 30.09
CA MET A 113 -24.93 6.54 30.26
C MET A 113 -24.93 6.09 31.73
N SER A 114 -24.71 6.98 32.70
CA SER A 114 -24.66 6.62 34.12
C SER A 114 -26.03 6.59 34.82
N ASP A 115 -27.04 7.23 34.22
CA ASP A 115 -28.41 7.27 34.75
C ASP A 115 -29.27 6.05 34.38
N SER A 116 -28.75 5.09 33.59
CA SER A 116 -29.52 3.95 33.08
C SER A 116 -29.27 2.57 33.72
N ASP A 117 -28.25 2.36 34.56
CA ASP A 117 -27.91 1.02 35.06
C ASP A 117 -27.81 0.93 36.59
N THR A 118 -28.97 0.77 37.25
CA THR A 118 -29.05 0.16 38.59
C THR A 118 -29.83 -1.14 38.55
N SER A 119 -29.12 -2.28 38.48
CA SER A 119 -29.50 -3.52 39.17
C SER A 119 -28.42 -4.62 39.14
N SER A 120 -27.84 -4.89 40.32
CA SER A 120 -27.69 -6.22 40.95
C SER A 120 -26.60 -7.23 40.52
N SER A 121 -25.61 -7.39 41.42
CA SER A 121 -24.98 -8.63 42.01
C SER A 121 -24.52 -9.78 41.11
N SER A 122 -23.43 -10.55 41.31
CA SER A 122 -22.55 -10.94 42.45
C SER A 122 -21.44 -11.81 41.80
N GLY A 123 -20.14 -11.73 42.10
CA GLY A 123 -19.49 -12.12 43.36
C GLY A 123 -19.24 -13.65 43.43
N VAL A 124 -17.99 -14.11 43.28
CA VAL A 124 -17.30 -15.15 44.09
C VAL A 124 -15.90 -15.46 43.50
N GLN A 125 -14.89 -15.40 44.37
CA GLN A 125 -13.49 -15.82 44.20
C GLN A 125 -13.31 -17.26 44.72
N SER A 126 -12.27 -17.98 44.26
CA SER A 126 -11.69 -19.08 45.05
C SER A 126 -10.19 -19.25 44.81
N SER A 127 -9.51 -19.41 45.93
CA SER A 127 -8.10 -19.64 46.24
C SER A 127 -7.73 -21.13 46.39
N GLY A 128 -6.43 -21.46 46.40
CA GLY A 128 -5.89 -22.49 47.31
C GLY A 128 -4.88 -23.55 46.78
N HIS A 129 -3.59 -23.34 47.13
CA HIS A 129 -2.50 -24.26 47.56
C HIS A 129 -2.42 -25.77 47.21
N SER A 130 -1.21 -26.31 46.96
CA SER A 130 -0.49 -27.22 47.89
C SER A 130 0.84 -27.79 47.33
N SER A 131 1.85 -27.89 48.21
CA SER A 131 3.19 -28.49 48.10
C SER A 131 3.23 -29.99 48.43
N GLY A 132 4.29 -30.72 48.04
CA GLY A 132 4.66 -32.01 48.68
C GLY A 132 5.66 -32.90 47.92
N VAL A 133 6.81 -33.17 48.55
CA VAL A 133 7.88 -34.14 48.22
C VAL A 133 7.51 -35.56 48.69
N THR A 134 7.96 -36.64 48.02
CA THR A 134 8.05 -37.98 48.66
C THR A 134 9.05 -38.96 47.99
N GLU A 135 9.69 -39.74 48.86
CA GLU A 135 10.67 -40.84 48.73
C GLU A 135 10.34 -41.99 47.76
N GLY A 136 11.38 -42.70 47.31
CA GLY A 136 11.31 -43.97 46.58
C GLY A 136 11.28 -45.21 47.48
N PRO A 137 11.48 -46.42 46.91
CA PRO A 137 12.03 -47.55 47.63
C PRO A 137 13.28 -48.12 46.94
N GLU A 138 14.26 -48.47 47.79
CA GLU A 138 15.47 -49.21 47.49
C GLU A 138 15.15 -50.72 47.44
N GLU A 139 15.63 -51.44 46.42
CA GLU A 139 15.86 -52.88 46.52
C GLU A 139 17.22 -53.24 45.90
N ASP A 140 18.05 -53.83 46.76
CA ASP A 140 19.37 -54.42 46.55
C ASP A 140 19.44 -55.41 45.37
N PHE A 141 20.45 -55.25 44.52
CA PHE A 141 21.19 -56.39 43.96
C PHE A 141 22.67 -56.02 43.80
N HIS A 142 23.49 -56.57 44.69
CA HIS A 142 24.95 -56.68 44.52
C HIS A 142 25.29 -57.74 43.45
N ILE A 143 26.47 -57.58 42.83
CA ILE A 143 27.16 -58.39 41.78
C ILE A 143 27.01 -57.69 40.41
N ASP A 144 27.99 -56.95 39.85
CA ASP A 144 29.32 -57.39 39.36
C ASP A 144 30.32 -56.20 39.27
N SER A 145 31.32 -56.13 40.15
CA SER A 145 32.37 -55.10 40.06
C SER A 145 33.41 -55.34 38.94
N GLU A 146 33.43 -56.53 38.35
CA GLU A 146 34.36 -56.87 37.24
C GLU A 146 33.86 -56.36 35.88
N ILE A 147 32.54 -56.20 35.68
CA ILE A 147 31.97 -55.72 34.42
C ILE A 147 32.18 -54.20 34.28
N ASP A 148 32.00 -53.44 35.36
CA ASP A 148 32.22 -51.99 35.39
C ASP A 148 33.69 -51.62 35.14
N GLU A 149 34.65 -52.41 35.65
CA GLU A 149 36.07 -52.17 35.39
C GLU A 149 36.45 -52.45 33.93
N LEU A 150 35.91 -53.51 33.33
CA LEU A 150 36.11 -53.85 31.92
C LEU A 150 35.47 -52.81 30.98
N GLU A 151 34.28 -52.31 31.32
CA GLU A 151 33.60 -51.26 30.56
C GLU A 151 34.34 -49.92 30.66
N ALA A 152 34.79 -49.54 31.86
CA ALA A 152 35.61 -48.34 32.04
C ALA A 152 36.95 -48.42 31.29
N GLU A 153 37.56 -49.61 31.18
CA GLU A 153 38.79 -49.80 30.41
C GLU A 153 38.55 -49.85 28.89
N ALA A 154 37.41 -50.36 28.45
CA ALA A 154 36.98 -50.29 27.05
C ALA A 154 36.72 -48.85 26.61
N GLU A 155 36.12 -48.03 27.49
CA GLU A 155 35.83 -46.63 27.23
C GLU A 155 37.09 -45.76 27.27
N ARG A 156 38.04 -46.05 28.17
CA ARG A 156 39.38 -45.45 28.12
C ARG A 156 40.09 -45.76 26.79
N ARG A 157 40.00 -46.99 26.29
CA ARG A 157 40.57 -47.36 24.98
C ARG A 157 39.82 -46.73 23.80
N LYS A 158 38.52 -46.45 23.90
CA LYS A 158 37.79 -45.66 22.90
C LYS A 158 38.24 -44.21 22.90
N VAL A 159 38.31 -43.58 24.07
CA VAL A 159 38.76 -42.19 24.23
C VAL A 159 40.19 -42.03 23.71
N GLU A 160 41.09 -42.98 23.99
CA GLU A 160 42.45 -42.94 23.46
C GLU A 160 42.51 -43.14 21.93
N ARG A 161 41.69 -44.06 21.38
CA ARG A 161 41.55 -44.20 19.92
C ARG A 161 40.96 -42.96 19.25
N GLU A 162 40.02 -42.28 19.91
CA GLU A 162 39.40 -41.05 19.44
C GLU A 162 40.38 -39.87 19.51
N ALA A 163 41.18 -39.77 20.58
CA ALA A 163 42.26 -38.80 20.71
C ALA A 163 43.34 -39.00 19.62
N GLN A 164 43.74 -40.24 19.35
CA GLN A 164 44.64 -40.58 18.24
C GLN A 164 44.00 -40.31 16.86
N ARG A 165 42.66 -40.28 16.76
CA ARG A 165 41.95 -39.92 15.54
C ARG A 165 41.93 -38.40 15.36
N LEU A 166 41.71 -37.65 16.44
CA LEU A 166 41.76 -36.18 16.49
C LEU A 166 43.16 -35.64 16.20
N GLU A 167 44.22 -36.33 16.67
CA GLU A 167 45.61 -35.98 16.35
C GLU A 167 45.96 -36.18 14.86
N LYS A 168 45.24 -37.08 14.18
CA LYS A 168 45.34 -37.33 12.73
C LYS A 168 44.48 -36.39 11.88
N VAL A 169 43.60 -35.60 12.49
CA VAL A 169 42.86 -34.55 11.79
C VAL A 169 43.81 -33.37 11.55
N PRO A 170 43.93 -32.86 10.32
CA PRO A 170 44.79 -31.71 10.04
C PRO A 170 44.44 -30.52 10.95
N LYS A 171 45.48 -29.86 11.50
CA LYS A 171 45.38 -28.78 12.49
C LYS A 171 44.49 -27.59 12.05
N THR A 172 44.10 -27.51 10.78
CA THR A 172 43.22 -26.50 10.19
C THR A 172 41.75 -26.60 10.61
N LEU A 173 41.34 -27.68 11.30
CA LEU A 173 39.96 -27.91 11.75
C LEU A 173 39.75 -27.82 13.27
N HIS A 174 40.73 -27.33 14.02
CA HIS A 174 40.55 -27.09 15.47
C HIS A 174 39.56 -25.92 15.68
N GLU A 175 38.48 -26.15 16.43
CA GLU A 175 37.36 -25.24 16.66
C GLU A 175 37.76 -23.81 17.08
N GLU A 176 38.85 -23.66 17.85
CA GLU A 176 39.33 -22.35 18.29
C GLU A 176 39.78 -21.47 17.10
N HIS A 177 40.34 -22.06 16.05
CA HIS A 177 40.76 -21.35 14.85
C HIS A 177 39.59 -21.05 13.90
N ILE A 178 38.49 -21.81 14.01
CA ILE A 178 37.25 -21.61 13.23
C ILE A 178 36.46 -20.42 13.80
N VAL A 179 36.39 -20.28 15.13
CA VAL A 179 35.72 -19.13 15.78
C VAL A 179 36.50 -17.84 15.50
N MET A 180 37.83 -17.85 15.61
CA MET A 180 38.65 -16.67 15.34
C MET A 180 38.63 -16.29 13.84
N MET A 181 38.71 -17.26 12.92
CA MET A 181 38.50 -17.00 11.48
C MET A 181 37.08 -16.52 11.17
N GLY A 182 36.06 -16.99 11.90
CA GLY A 182 34.68 -16.54 11.72
C GLY A 182 34.48 -15.06 12.09
N VAL A 183 35.08 -14.60 13.19
CA VAL A 183 35.02 -13.19 13.60
C VAL A 183 35.79 -12.29 12.64
N GLU A 184 37.01 -12.69 12.25
CA GLU A 184 37.80 -11.96 11.25
C GLU A 184 37.11 -11.92 9.88
N SER A 185 36.40 -12.99 9.50
CA SER A 185 35.63 -13.06 8.27
C SER A 185 34.43 -12.11 8.28
N VAL A 186 33.71 -11.98 9.40
CA VAL A 186 32.56 -11.06 9.51
C VAL A 186 33.00 -9.60 9.48
N ASP A 187 34.10 -9.26 10.17
CA ASP A 187 34.62 -7.89 10.13
C ASP A 187 35.12 -7.51 8.73
N LEU A 188 35.71 -8.47 8.01
CA LEU A 188 36.14 -8.26 6.64
C LEU A 188 34.96 -8.08 5.67
N GLU A 189 33.88 -8.84 5.85
CA GLU A 189 32.64 -8.65 5.09
C GLU A 189 32.03 -7.27 5.33
N ARG A 190 32.01 -6.80 6.58
CA ARG A 190 31.54 -5.45 6.92
C ARG A 190 32.42 -4.37 6.30
N GLN A 191 33.74 -4.54 6.35
CA GLN A 191 34.68 -3.61 5.72
C GLN A 191 34.49 -3.59 4.21
N ASN A 192 34.25 -4.74 3.59
CA ASN A 192 33.95 -4.84 2.16
C ASN A 192 32.65 -4.12 1.80
N ALA A 193 31.58 -4.29 2.60
CA ALA A 193 30.31 -3.59 2.40
C ALA A 193 30.47 -2.05 2.48
N ARG A 194 31.33 -1.57 3.39
CA ARG A 194 31.65 -0.13 3.48
C ARG A 194 32.43 0.37 2.27
N HIS A 195 33.43 -0.38 1.81
CA HIS A 195 34.17 -0.05 0.59
C HIS A 195 33.25 -0.04 -0.65
N PHE A 196 32.30 -0.98 -0.73
CA PHE A 196 31.26 -0.98 -1.74
C PHE A 196 30.42 0.30 -1.70
N MET A 197 30.03 0.77 -0.51
CA MET A 197 29.29 2.03 -0.35
C MET A 197 30.07 3.24 -0.84
N ASP A 198 31.38 3.33 -0.54
CA ASP A 198 32.22 4.42 -1.05
C ASP A 198 32.32 4.40 -2.59
N ALA A 199 32.42 3.21 -3.17
CA ALA A 199 32.40 3.03 -4.62
C ALA A 199 31.05 3.43 -5.25
N LEU A 200 29.94 3.08 -4.58
CA LEU A 200 28.59 3.46 -5.01
C LEU A 200 28.40 4.97 -4.96
N VAL A 201 28.82 5.62 -3.87
CA VAL A 201 28.75 7.09 -3.73
C VAL A 201 29.54 7.80 -4.82
N THR A 202 30.68 7.24 -5.23
CA THR A 202 31.48 7.77 -6.34
C THR A 202 30.78 7.61 -7.70
N LEU A 203 29.97 6.57 -7.87
CA LEU A 203 29.21 6.30 -9.09
C LEU A 203 27.96 7.20 -9.22
N LEU A 204 27.31 7.53 -8.11
CA LEU A 204 26.01 8.23 -8.08
C LEU A 204 25.94 9.50 -8.95
N PRO A 205 26.91 10.44 -8.94
CA PRO A 205 26.84 11.62 -9.79
C PRO A 205 26.75 11.29 -11.28
N SER A 206 27.39 10.19 -11.70
CA SER A 206 27.32 9.75 -13.09
C SER A 206 25.94 9.17 -13.42
N LEU A 207 25.33 8.38 -12.51
CA LEU A 207 23.97 7.84 -12.67
C LEU A 207 22.91 8.95 -12.72
N LEU A 208 23.03 9.97 -11.87
CA LEU A 208 22.09 11.11 -11.84
C LEU A 208 22.14 11.95 -13.12
N SER A 209 23.26 11.93 -13.85
CA SER A 209 23.41 12.65 -15.12
C SER A 209 22.74 11.96 -16.33
N LEU A 210 22.38 10.68 -16.19
CA LEU A 210 21.83 9.87 -17.27
C LEU A 210 20.37 10.21 -17.56
N ARG A 211 19.97 10.07 -18.83
CA ARG A 211 18.66 10.52 -19.33
C ARG A 211 17.68 9.39 -19.63
N THR A 212 18.12 8.15 -19.68
CA THR A 212 17.27 6.99 -19.98
C THR A 212 17.46 5.88 -18.95
N SER A 213 16.37 5.18 -18.63
CA SER A 213 16.35 4.03 -17.73
C SER A 213 17.30 2.93 -18.18
N ILE A 214 17.40 2.71 -19.50
CA ILE A 214 18.31 1.75 -20.12
C ILE A 214 19.78 2.09 -19.82
N GLN A 215 20.18 3.36 -19.97
CA GLN A 215 21.56 3.77 -19.70
C GLN A 215 21.91 3.61 -18.22
N VAL A 216 20.96 3.91 -17.34
CA VAL A 216 21.14 3.71 -15.89
C VAL A 216 21.33 2.24 -15.58
N ASP A 217 20.48 1.38 -16.15
CA ASP A 217 20.57 -0.07 -15.94
C ASP A 217 21.90 -0.65 -16.46
N GLU A 218 22.32 -0.27 -17.68
CA GLU A 218 23.62 -0.65 -18.23
C GLU A 218 24.78 -0.19 -17.34
N ALA A 219 24.72 1.02 -16.80
CA ALA A 219 25.74 1.54 -15.89
C ALA A 219 25.79 0.77 -14.56
N LEU A 220 24.64 0.37 -14.00
CA LEU A 220 24.55 -0.45 -12.80
C LEU A 220 25.13 -1.85 -13.02
N GLN A 221 24.80 -2.49 -14.15
CA GLN A 221 25.36 -3.79 -14.53
C GLN A 221 26.87 -3.71 -14.75
N GLU A 222 27.36 -2.67 -15.45
CA GLU A 222 28.79 -2.46 -15.68
C GLU A 222 29.54 -2.22 -14.37
N PHE A 223 28.96 -1.42 -13.46
CA PHE A 223 29.50 -1.21 -12.11
C PHE A 223 29.62 -2.53 -11.33
N ALA A 224 28.57 -3.34 -11.29
CA ALA A 224 28.58 -4.61 -10.59
C ALA A 224 29.68 -5.56 -11.13
N SER A 225 29.81 -5.63 -12.45
CA SER A 225 30.85 -6.43 -13.12
C SER A 225 32.27 -5.92 -12.79
N LYS A 226 32.51 -4.60 -12.90
CA LYS A 226 33.79 -3.97 -12.58
C LYS A 226 34.16 -4.13 -11.11
N TYR A 227 33.20 -3.99 -10.20
CA TYR A 227 33.41 -4.15 -8.76
C TYR A 227 33.87 -5.57 -8.42
N CYS A 228 33.18 -6.58 -8.94
CA CYS A 228 33.60 -7.96 -8.80
C CYS A 228 34.99 -8.20 -9.39
N GLN A 229 35.26 -7.74 -10.61
CA GLN A 229 36.57 -7.91 -11.27
C GLN A 229 37.72 -7.28 -10.47
N GLY A 230 37.51 -6.09 -9.88
CA GLY A 230 38.48 -5.41 -9.03
C GLY A 230 38.84 -6.26 -7.81
N LEU A 231 37.82 -6.77 -7.12
CA LEU A 231 38.02 -7.64 -5.95
C LEU A 231 38.74 -8.94 -6.29
N TYR A 232 38.42 -9.59 -7.43
CA TYR A 232 39.15 -10.78 -7.87
C TYR A 232 40.62 -10.49 -8.26
N SER A 233 40.93 -9.25 -8.62
CA SER A 233 42.28 -8.85 -9.03
C SER A 233 43.16 -8.51 -7.82
N ASP A 234 42.60 -7.82 -6.82
CA ASP A 234 43.28 -7.56 -5.54
C ASP A 234 43.51 -8.85 -4.73
N ASN A 235 42.59 -9.82 -4.84
CA ASN A 235 42.69 -11.12 -4.20
C ASN A 235 43.80 -12.04 -4.77
N LYS A 236 44.50 -11.67 -5.84
CA LYS A 236 45.67 -12.43 -6.35
C LYS A 236 46.95 -12.18 -5.55
N GLY A 237 46.98 -11.18 -4.66
CA GLY A 237 48.17 -10.78 -3.90
C GLY A 237 48.28 -11.29 -2.46
N TYR A 238 47.18 -11.75 -1.85
CA TYR A 238 47.12 -12.18 -0.44
C TYR A 238 46.42 -13.54 -0.31
N ASN A 239 46.80 -14.31 0.72
CA ASN A 239 46.35 -15.68 0.98
C ASN A 239 44.84 -15.89 0.75
N HIS A 240 44.48 -16.92 -0.03
CA HIS A 240 43.11 -17.32 -0.41
C HIS A 240 42.13 -17.62 0.74
N SER A 241 42.53 -17.48 2.00
CA SER A 241 41.72 -17.85 3.17
C SER A 241 40.75 -16.78 3.65
N THR A 242 40.82 -15.54 3.13
CA THR A 242 40.00 -14.41 3.62
C THR A 242 39.24 -13.68 2.51
N SER A 243 39.12 -14.22 1.30
CA SER A 243 38.46 -13.49 0.20
C SER A 243 36.93 -13.66 0.26
N THR A 244 36.19 -12.56 0.44
CA THR A 244 34.72 -12.54 0.31
C THR A 244 34.32 -12.88 -1.13
N ILE A 245 33.65 -14.02 -1.34
CA ILE A 245 33.18 -14.46 -2.65
C ILE A 245 31.88 -13.72 -2.98
N MET A 246 31.82 -13.05 -4.14
CA MET A 246 30.64 -12.30 -4.58
C MET A 246 30.43 -12.44 -6.09
N ASN A 247 29.16 -12.48 -6.53
CA ASN A 247 28.79 -12.42 -7.95
C ASN A 247 28.28 -11.03 -8.34
N ALA A 248 28.41 -10.72 -9.62
CA ALA A 248 27.94 -9.47 -10.20
C ALA A 248 26.41 -9.32 -10.07
N ASP A 249 25.64 -10.39 -10.25
CA ASP A 249 24.17 -10.31 -10.12
C ASP A 249 23.75 -9.95 -8.69
N GLY A 250 24.42 -10.52 -7.69
CA GLY A 250 24.22 -10.18 -6.29
C GLY A 250 24.53 -8.71 -6.00
N ILE A 251 25.67 -8.21 -6.49
CA ILE A 251 26.05 -6.80 -6.32
C ILE A 251 25.06 -5.88 -7.04
N TYR A 252 24.61 -6.24 -8.24
CA TYR A 252 23.59 -5.48 -8.98
C TYR A 252 22.28 -5.39 -8.19
N LEU A 253 21.76 -6.53 -7.71
CA LEU A 253 20.54 -6.58 -6.90
C LEU A 253 20.67 -5.81 -5.58
N ALA A 254 21.82 -5.93 -4.91
CA ALA A 254 22.10 -5.18 -3.68
C ALA A 254 22.18 -3.67 -3.94
N THR A 255 22.80 -3.25 -5.05
CA THR A 255 22.85 -1.85 -5.47
C THR A 255 21.45 -1.31 -5.71
N TYR A 256 20.65 -2.04 -6.48
CA TYR A 256 19.27 -1.68 -6.78
C TYR A 256 18.44 -1.54 -5.49
N SER A 257 18.50 -2.54 -4.61
CA SER A 257 17.75 -2.56 -3.35
C SER A 257 18.18 -1.44 -2.40
N ALA A 258 19.47 -1.13 -2.35
CA ALA A 258 20.01 -0.02 -1.54
C ALA A 258 19.51 1.35 -2.04
N LEU A 259 19.54 1.58 -3.35
CA LEU A 259 19.04 2.82 -3.96
C LEU A 259 17.53 2.96 -3.79
N LEU A 260 16.79 1.85 -3.94
CA LEU A 260 15.35 1.81 -3.74
C LEU A 260 14.95 2.13 -2.29
N LEU A 261 15.63 1.52 -1.32
CA LEU A 261 15.42 1.81 0.09
C LEU A 261 15.72 3.28 0.40
N ASN A 262 16.81 3.82 -0.16
CA ASN A 262 17.17 5.24 0.01
C ASN A 262 16.07 6.17 -0.51
N LEU A 263 15.50 5.86 -1.68
CA LEU A 263 14.39 6.60 -2.25
C LEU A 263 13.12 6.53 -1.37
N LYS A 264 12.78 5.35 -0.85
CA LYS A 264 11.65 5.16 0.09
C LYS A 264 11.83 6.03 1.35
N LEU A 265 13.04 6.07 1.91
CA LEU A 265 13.38 6.88 3.09
C LEU A 265 13.26 8.38 2.82
N ILE A 266 13.73 8.86 1.66
CA ILE A 266 13.63 10.28 1.28
C ILE A 266 12.17 10.70 1.10
N ARG A 267 11.33 9.89 0.44
CA ARG A 267 9.90 10.18 0.25
C ARG A 267 9.12 10.28 1.57
N GLN A 268 9.59 9.60 2.61
CA GLN A 268 9.01 9.66 3.96
C GLN A 268 9.60 10.79 4.82
N GLY A 269 10.61 11.52 4.31
CA GLY A 269 11.31 12.56 5.05
C GLY A 269 12.20 12.04 6.18
N TYR A 270 12.65 10.78 6.11
CA TYR A 270 13.42 10.13 7.19
C TYR A 270 14.72 10.88 7.55
N TYR A 271 15.43 11.42 6.56
CA TYR A 271 16.68 12.17 6.80
C TYR A 271 16.46 13.57 7.39
N GLN A 272 15.23 14.10 7.35
CA GLN A 272 14.90 15.47 7.74
C GLN A 272 14.10 15.53 9.05
N ASN A 273 13.34 14.48 9.37
CA ASN A 273 12.48 14.40 10.56
C ASN A 273 12.97 13.31 11.54
N ASP A 274 12.97 13.60 12.84
CA ASP A 274 13.31 12.64 13.93
C ASP A 274 12.31 11.47 14.08
N THR A 275 11.27 11.41 13.25
CA THR A 275 10.31 10.30 13.23
C THR A 275 10.92 9.09 12.53
N LYS A 276 11.45 8.16 13.33
CA LYS A 276 12.09 6.90 12.90
C LYS A 276 11.09 5.84 12.38
N ASN A 277 10.21 6.22 11.45
CA ASN A 277 9.40 5.22 10.74
C ASN A 277 10.24 4.70 9.58
N ILE A 278 10.66 3.44 9.67
CA ILE A 278 11.48 2.78 8.65
C ILE A 278 10.55 1.92 7.78
N PRO A 279 10.55 2.08 6.45
CA PRO A 279 9.63 1.37 5.55
C PRO A 279 9.93 -0.13 5.43
N LEU A 280 11.18 -0.54 5.63
CA LEU A 280 11.66 -1.89 5.43
C LEU A 280 12.61 -2.25 6.56
N ASN A 281 12.37 -3.36 7.26
CA ASN A 281 13.27 -3.79 8.32
C ASN A 281 14.52 -4.50 7.75
N GLU A 282 15.60 -4.60 8.54
CA GLU A 282 16.87 -5.22 8.11
C GLU A 282 16.68 -6.66 7.61
N PHE A 283 15.87 -7.45 8.32
CA PHE A 283 15.60 -8.84 7.96
C PHE A 283 14.87 -8.96 6.60
N GLN A 284 13.88 -8.10 6.36
CA GLN A 284 13.12 -8.03 5.13
C GLN A 284 14.01 -7.58 3.96
N PHE A 285 14.93 -6.63 4.19
CA PHE A 285 15.90 -6.21 3.17
C PHE A 285 16.82 -7.37 2.74
N VAL A 286 17.37 -8.11 3.71
CA VAL A 286 18.22 -9.28 3.41
C VAL A 286 17.42 -10.34 2.65
N GLN A 287 16.20 -10.60 3.12
CA GLN A 287 15.31 -11.59 2.52
C GLN A 287 14.91 -11.20 1.09
N GLU A 288 14.65 -9.92 0.80
CA GLU A 288 14.30 -9.43 -0.53
C GLU A 288 15.40 -9.73 -1.57
N VAL A 289 16.67 -9.60 -1.17
CA VAL A 289 17.82 -9.90 -2.05
C VAL A 289 18.03 -11.42 -2.19
N HIS A 290 17.96 -12.17 -1.09
CA HIS A 290 18.20 -13.63 -1.09
C HIS A 290 17.06 -14.44 -1.72
N ASP A 291 15.80 -14.05 -1.49
CA ASP A 291 14.60 -14.72 -2.04
C ASP A 291 14.19 -14.16 -3.41
N SER A 292 15.04 -13.35 -4.04
CA SER A 292 14.82 -12.81 -5.40
C SER A 292 14.77 -13.89 -6.50
N GLY A 293 15.13 -15.14 -6.18
CA GLY A 293 15.17 -16.27 -7.12
C GLY A 293 16.43 -16.29 -7.99
N VAL A 294 17.34 -15.34 -7.81
CA VAL A 294 18.66 -15.28 -8.45
C VAL A 294 19.71 -15.84 -7.49
N LEU A 295 20.71 -16.56 -8.01
CA LEU A 295 21.80 -17.08 -7.18
C LEU A 295 22.68 -15.92 -6.69
N VAL A 296 22.59 -15.57 -5.41
CA VAL A 296 23.37 -14.49 -4.80
C VAL A 296 24.38 -15.07 -3.81
N TYR A 297 25.66 -14.69 -3.95
CA TYR A 297 26.74 -15.12 -3.04
C TYR A 297 27.04 -14.12 -1.91
N LEU A 298 26.25 -13.07 -1.77
CA LEU A 298 26.39 -12.09 -0.70
C LEU A 298 25.89 -12.68 0.63
N SER A 299 26.70 -12.56 1.68
CA SER A 299 26.30 -13.00 3.03
C SER A 299 25.27 -12.04 3.65
N ALA A 300 24.47 -12.56 4.57
CA ALA A 300 23.48 -11.76 5.30
C ALA A 300 24.14 -10.65 6.12
N THR A 301 25.33 -10.89 6.67
CA THR A 301 26.17 -9.92 7.38
C THR A 301 26.57 -8.74 6.49
N TRP A 302 26.97 -9.02 5.24
CA TRP A 302 27.31 -7.99 4.26
C TRP A 302 26.09 -7.12 3.90
N LEU A 303 24.94 -7.75 3.64
CA LEU A 303 23.68 -7.04 3.32
C LEU A 303 23.15 -6.21 4.50
N SER A 304 23.30 -6.72 5.72
CA SER A 304 22.89 -6.02 6.93
C SER A 304 23.73 -4.76 7.16
N GLU A 305 25.05 -4.82 6.93
CA GLU A 305 25.91 -3.65 7.00
C GLU A 305 25.54 -2.64 5.90
N LEU A 306 25.29 -3.09 4.67
CA LEU A 306 24.83 -2.23 3.58
C LEU A 306 23.55 -1.47 3.96
N TYR A 307 22.56 -2.17 4.50
CA TYR A 307 21.31 -1.58 4.99
C TYR A 307 21.57 -0.48 6.04
N GLN A 308 22.44 -0.75 7.01
CA GLN A 308 22.81 0.23 8.04
C GLN A 308 23.51 1.47 7.46
N GLN A 309 24.39 1.28 6.47
CA GLN A 309 25.04 2.41 5.79
C GLN A 309 24.06 3.28 5.01
N VAL A 310 23.05 2.68 4.37
CA VAL A 310 21.98 3.42 3.67
C VAL A 310 21.13 4.24 4.65
N LEU A 311 20.86 3.73 5.85
CA LEU A 311 20.12 4.49 6.86
C LEU A 311 20.88 5.73 7.35
N ILE A 312 22.21 5.68 7.39
CA ILE A 312 23.05 6.77 7.89
C ILE A 312 23.33 7.78 6.77
N THR A 313 23.48 7.33 5.53
CA THR A 313 23.93 8.15 4.40
C THR A 313 22.79 8.41 3.42
N SER A 314 22.47 9.68 3.17
CA SER A 314 21.56 10.07 2.09
C SER A 314 22.29 10.00 0.75
N LEU A 315 22.06 8.93 -0.01
CA LEU A 315 22.69 8.71 -1.32
C LEU A 315 22.13 9.69 -2.37
N LEU A 316 20.82 9.94 -2.36
CA LEU A 316 20.14 10.83 -3.30
C LEU A 316 19.88 12.22 -2.68
N SER A 317 20.88 12.84 -2.06
CA SER A 317 20.73 14.13 -1.36
C SER A 317 20.33 15.30 -2.27
N ASP A 318 20.70 15.26 -3.56
CA ASP A 318 20.29 16.23 -4.57
C ASP A 318 18.89 15.97 -5.16
N TYR A 319 18.20 14.92 -4.69
CA TYR A 319 16.83 14.64 -5.12
C TYR A 319 15.83 15.40 -4.25
N ASP A 320 15.11 16.33 -4.88
CA ASP A 320 13.95 16.99 -4.29
C ASP A 320 12.67 16.36 -4.86
N PRO A 321 11.81 15.74 -4.02
CA PRO A 321 10.56 15.12 -4.47
C PRO A 321 9.58 16.12 -5.10
N GLU A 322 9.71 17.42 -4.80
CA GLU A 322 8.85 18.48 -5.32
C GLU A 322 9.36 19.05 -6.65
N THR A 323 10.68 19.01 -6.87
CA THR A 323 11.29 19.46 -8.13
C THR A 323 11.35 18.29 -9.10
N SER A 324 10.34 18.24 -9.97
CA SER A 324 10.10 17.24 -11.03
C SER A 324 11.13 17.29 -12.17
N GLY A 325 12.42 17.23 -11.83
CA GLY A 325 13.49 16.90 -12.76
C GLY A 325 13.48 15.40 -13.01
N ASN A 326 13.11 14.99 -14.22
CA ASN A 326 13.11 13.59 -14.69
C ASN A 326 14.49 12.93 -14.50
N LEU A 327 14.74 12.35 -13.33
CA LEU A 327 15.91 11.51 -13.09
C LEU A 327 15.57 10.10 -13.59
N ALA A 328 16.26 9.69 -14.65
CA ALA A 328 16.07 8.37 -15.25
C ALA A 328 16.24 7.24 -14.24
N LEU A 329 17.12 7.43 -13.26
CA LEU A 329 17.33 6.53 -12.13
C LEU A 329 16.07 6.38 -11.28
N ILE A 330 15.36 7.46 -10.99
CA ILE A 330 14.18 7.44 -10.12
C ILE A 330 13.01 6.78 -10.84
N ASN A 331 12.86 7.05 -12.14
CA ASN A 331 11.88 6.36 -12.97
C ASN A 331 12.15 4.86 -12.98
N LEU A 332 13.40 4.43 -13.17
CA LEU A 332 13.79 3.01 -13.13
C LEU A 332 13.46 2.36 -11.77
N LEU A 333 13.82 3.01 -10.66
CA LEU A 333 13.54 2.50 -9.30
C LEU A 333 12.03 2.40 -9.04
N THR A 334 11.27 3.42 -9.46
CA THR A 334 9.82 3.51 -9.27
C THR A 334 9.07 2.48 -10.10
N ASP A 335 9.49 2.29 -11.35
CA ASP A 335 8.89 1.34 -12.30
C ASP A 335 9.05 -0.12 -11.82
N LEU A 336 10.20 -0.46 -11.24
CA LEU A 336 10.54 -1.82 -10.82
C LEU A 336 9.92 -2.22 -9.47
N ASP A 337 9.82 -1.30 -8.51
CA ASP A 337 9.17 -1.56 -7.21
C ASP A 337 7.64 -1.35 -7.26
N GLY A 338 7.14 -0.71 -8.33
CA GLY A 338 5.72 -0.39 -8.46
C GLY A 338 5.24 0.62 -7.43
N LEU A 339 6.10 1.59 -7.05
CA LEU A 339 5.79 2.67 -6.08
C LEU A 339 4.74 3.66 -6.57
N GLU A 340 4.11 3.38 -7.69
CA GLU A 340 3.07 4.19 -8.28
C GLU A 340 1.69 3.83 -7.75
N SER A 341 0.94 4.91 -7.54
CA SER A 341 -0.39 4.91 -6.97
C SER A 341 -1.35 3.97 -7.68
N SER A 342 -2.39 3.52 -6.97
CA SER A 342 -3.54 2.76 -7.51
C SER A 342 -4.39 3.51 -8.57
N GLN A 343 -3.84 4.55 -9.21
CA GLN A 343 -4.47 5.33 -10.26
C GLN A 343 -4.20 4.72 -11.65
N GLN A 344 -5.01 5.08 -12.65
CA GLN A 344 -4.85 4.58 -14.02
C GLN A 344 -3.43 4.80 -14.52
N GLY A 345 -2.83 3.75 -15.09
CA GLY A 345 -1.48 3.84 -15.63
C GLY A 345 -0.37 3.81 -14.58
N GLY A 346 -0.68 3.77 -13.27
CA GLY A 346 0.33 3.63 -12.21
C GLY A 346 1.01 2.26 -12.12
N GLN A 347 0.68 1.34 -13.04
CA GLN A 347 1.41 0.08 -13.24
C GLN A 347 2.15 0.06 -14.57
N LEU A 348 2.04 1.15 -15.33
CA LEU A 348 2.65 1.29 -16.64
C LEU A 348 4.01 1.95 -16.45
N LEU A 349 5.03 1.44 -17.15
CA LEU A 349 6.38 2.02 -17.13
C LEU A 349 6.31 3.52 -17.41
N SER A 350 7.11 4.30 -16.67
CA SER A 350 7.20 5.75 -16.80
C SER A 350 7.38 6.20 -18.25
N ASP A 351 8.18 5.47 -19.04
CA ASP A 351 8.39 5.76 -20.46
C ASP A 351 7.17 5.46 -21.34
N CYS A 352 6.39 4.45 -21.01
CA CYS A 352 5.15 4.16 -21.73
C CYS A 352 4.07 5.20 -21.36
N GLN A 353 4.01 5.67 -20.12
CA GLN A 353 3.19 6.83 -19.77
C GLN A 353 3.63 8.10 -20.51
N ARG A 354 4.94 8.36 -20.61
CA ARG A 354 5.47 9.50 -21.39
C ARG A 354 5.12 9.37 -22.87
N LEU A 355 5.19 8.16 -23.42
CA LEU A 355 4.82 7.90 -24.80
C LEU A 355 3.31 8.03 -25.02
N GLU A 356 2.47 7.58 -24.09
CA GLU A 356 1.02 7.80 -24.13
C GLU A 356 0.69 9.29 -24.05
N ARG A 357 1.35 10.05 -23.16
CA ARG A 357 1.21 11.52 -23.10
C ARG A 357 1.64 12.18 -24.42
N ALA A 358 2.75 11.75 -25.01
CA ALA A 358 3.27 12.29 -26.27
C ALA A 358 2.42 11.90 -27.50
N ALA A 359 1.91 10.65 -27.53
CA ALA A 359 1.08 10.11 -28.59
C ALA A 359 -0.36 10.65 -28.54
N SER A 360 -0.88 10.87 -27.33
CA SER A 360 -2.23 11.42 -27.15
C SER A 360 -2.31 12.92 -27.41
N ARG A 361 -1.19 13.67 -27.41
CA ARG A 361 -1.18 15.15 -27.58
C ARG A 361 -2.26 15.85 -26.73
N THR A 362 -2.62 15.27 -25.59
CA THR A 362 -3.60 15.89 -24.71
C THR A 362 -2.80 16.79 -23.79
N GLU A 363 -2.46 17.98 -24.28
CA GLU A 363 -2.35 19.09 -23.33
C GLU A 363 -3.74 19.14 -22.68
N ILE A 364 -3.84 18.65 -21.45
CA ILE A 364 -5.06 18.75 -20.68
C ILE A 364 -5.24 20.26 -20.50
N SER A 365 -6.10 20.83 -21.33
CA SER A 365 -6.43 22.25 -21.27
C SER A 365 -6.80 22.58 -19.82
N PRO A 366 -6.40 23.73 -19.28
CA PRO A 366 -6.67 24.06 -17.88
C PRO A 366 -8.17 24.01 -17.54
N GLU A 367 -9.05 24.18 -18.53
CA GLU A 367 -10.51 24.02 -18.47
C GLU A 367 -10.93 22.55 -18.28
N VAL A 368 -10.25 21.61 -18.95
CA VAL A 368 -10.46 20.16 -18.79
C VAL A 368 -10.00 19.73 -17.40
N GLU A 369 -8.87 20.25 -16.93
CA GLU A 369 -8.37 19.96 -15.58
C GLU A 369 -9.35 20.44 -14.49
N ALA A 370 -9.86 21.67 -14.63
CA ALA A 370 -10.87 22.21 -13.74
C ALA A 370 -12.18 21.39 -13.78
N GLY A 371 -12.61 20.97 -14.97
CA GLY A 371 -13.76 20.08 -15.14
C GLY A 371 -13.60 18.74 -14.43
N ILE A 372 -12.45 18.08 -14.60
CA ILE A 372 -12.10 16.82 -13.92
C ILE A 372 -12.11 17.01 -12.39
N LYS A 373 -11.50 18.07 -11.87
CA LYS A 373 -11.46 18.36 -10.43
C LYS A 373 -12.86 18.55 -9.84
N LEU A 374 -13.71 19.32 -10.52
CA LEU A 374 -15.10 19.56 -10.09
C LEU A 374 -15.95 18.28 -10.16
N CYS A 375 -15.87 17.53 -11.26
CA CYS A 375 -16.58 16.26 -11.42
C CYS A 375 -16.18 15.24 -10.35
N ARG A 376 -14.89 15.14 -10.03
CA ARG A 376 -14.37 14.27 -8.97
C ARG A 376 -14.96 14.63 -7.61
N ARG A 377 -15.04 15.93 -7.30
CA ARG A 377 -15.63 16.42 -6.05
C ARG A 377 -17.13 16.12 -5.93
N VAL A 378 -17.89 16.31 -7.01
CA VAL A 378 -19.32 15.98 -7.03
C VAL A 378 -19.54 14.47 -6.90
N LEU A 379 -18.85 13.65 -7.71
CA LEU A 379 -19.04 12.19 -7.65
C LEU A 379 -18.63 11.60 -6.32
N THR A 380 -17.52 12.06 -5.71
CA THR A 380 -17.12 11.56 -4.38
C THR A 380 -18.13 11.91 -3.28
N CYS A 381 -18.91 12.98 -3.44
CA CYS A 381 -19.95 13.37 -2.49
C CYS A 381 -21.17 12.46 -2.52
N CYS A 382 -21.57 12.00 -3.71
CA CYS A 382 -22.83 11.29 -3.94
C CYS A 382 -22.65 9.83 -4.38
N TRP A 383 -21.41 9.30 -4.32
CA TRP A 383 -21.04 8.00 -4.86
C TRP A 383 -21.90 6.85 -4.32
N ASP A 384 -21.99 6.75 -2.98
CA ASP A 384 -22.64 5.61 -2.32
C ASP A 384 -24.16 5.63 -2.54
N SER A 385 -24.79 6.79 -2.35
CA SER A 385 -26.21 7.00 -2.62
C SER A 385 -26.59 6.73 -4.08
N MET A 386 -25.74 7.17 -5.02
CA MET A 386 -25.93 6.89 -6.44
C MET A 386 -25.87 5.38 -6.73
N LEU A 387 -24.88 4.67 -6.18
CA LEU A 387 -24.78 3.22 -6.36
C LEU A 387 -25.95 2.47 -5.72
N ASN A 388 -26.47 2.92 -4.58
CA ASN A 388 -27.62 2.31 -3.92
C ASN A 388 -28.89 2.42 -4.77
N VAL A 389 -29.15 3.57 -5.40
CA VAL A 389 -30.28 3.74 -6.33
C VAL A 389 -30.16 2.80 -7.54
N LEU A 390 -28.96 2.70 -8.12
CA LEU A 390 -28.71 1.81 -9.26
C LEU A 390 -28.83 0.34 -8.85
N ALA A 391 -28.40 -0.01 -7.63
CA ALA A 391 -28.54 -1.35 -7.07
C ALA A 391 -30.01 -1.73 -6.82
N ALA A 392 -30.82 -0.82 -6.30
CA ALA A 392 -32.25 -1.05 -6.05
C ALA A 392 -33.00 -1.44 -7.34
N ALA A 393 -32.68 -0.78 -8.46
CA ALA A 393 -33.26 -1.10 -9.77
C ALA A 393 -32.86 -2.49 -10.29
N LEU A 394 -31.66 -2.97 -9.96
CA LEU A 394 -31.17 -4.29 -10.38
C LEU A 394 -31.72 -5.42 -9.49
N GLN A 395 -31.85 -5.18 -8.18
CA GLN A 395 -32.28 -6.19 -7.21
C GLN A 395 -33.78 -6.54 -7.32
N GLU A 396 -34.66 -5.59 -7.63
CA GLU A 396 -36.11 -5.87 -7.79
C GLU A 396 -36.41 -6.88 -8.90
N HIS A 397 -35.59 -6.92 -9.96
CA HIS A 397 -35.75 -7.89 -11.05
C HIS A 397 -35.45 -9.33 -10.60
N THR A 398 -34.52 -9.52 -9.66
CA THR A 398 -34.15 -10.86 -9.16
C THR A 398 -35.17 -11.44 -8.17
N ALA A 399 -35.88 -10.58 -7.42
CA ALA A 399 -36.91 -10.98 -6.47
C ALA A 399 -38.22 -11.44 -7.15
N SER A 400 -38.47 -11.04 -8.40
CA SER A 400 -39.67 -11.43 -9.17
C SER A 400 -39.72 -12.93 -9.52
N GLY A 401 -38.61 -13.67 -9.34
CA GLY A 401 -38.58 -15.13 -9.52
C GLY A 401 -39.29 -15.94 -8.42
N LYS A 402 -39.69 -15.33 -7.29
CA LYS A 402 -40.24 -16.06 -6.13
C LYS A 402 -41.45 -15.34 -5.50
N SER A 403 -42.58 -15.26 -6.18
CA SER A 403 -43.89 -15.06 -5.53
C SER A 403 -45.02 -15.68 -6.35
N PRO A 404 -46.02 -16.36 -5.73
CA PRO A 404 -46.93 -17.23 -6.44
C PRO A 404 -47.92 -16.43 -7.27
N ARG A 405 -48.19 -16.93 -8.49
CA ARG A 405 -49.25 -16.50 -9.40
C ARG A 405 -50.55 -16.22 -8.64
N ARG A 406 -50.87 -14.93 -8.38
CA ARG A 406 -52.25 -14.51 -8.18
C ARG A 406 -52.78 -14.05 -9.53
N VAL A 407 -53.66 -14.86 -10.08
CA VAL A 407 -54.45 -14.55 -11.27
C VAL A 407 -55.40 -13.41 -10.89
N GLY A 408 -55.05 -12.19 -11.28
CA GLY A 408 -55.84 -10.97 -11.09
C GLY A 408 -55.94 -10.22 -12.42
N LEU A 409 -57.14 -10.25 -13.00
CA LEU A 409 -57.54 -9.68 -14.28
C LEU A 409 -57.46 -8.13 -14.30
N LEU A 410 -56.27 -7.55 -14.46
CA LEU A 410 -56.02 -6.12 -14.76
C LEU A 410 -54.75 -5.96 -15.63
N LEU A 411 -54.77 -6.56 -16.82
CA LEU A 411 -53.62 -6.74 -17.73
C LEU A 411 -53.10 -5.46 -18.43
N GLY A 412 -53.69 -4.28 -18.21
CA GLY A 412 -53.19 -3.03 -18.84
C GLY A 412 -52.11 -2.32 -18.03
N SER A 413 -52.20 -2.37 -16.69
CA SER A 413 -51.30 -1.62 -15.80
C SER A 413 -50.06 -2.42 -15.40
N GLU A 414 -50.16 -3.75 -15.34
CA GLU A 414 -49.02 -4.59 -14.97
C GLU A 414 -47.98 -4.68 -16.11
N ASP A 415 -48.41 -4.80 -17.37
CA ASP A 415 -47.50 -4.79 -18.52
C ASP A 415 -46.76 -3.44 -18.65
N ALA A 416 -47.44 -2.33 -18.35
CA ALA A 416 -46.83 -1.00 -18.33
C ALA A 416 -45.82 -0.83 -17.19
N LYS A 417 -46.11 -1.37 -16.00
CA LYS A 417 -45.17 -1.40 -14.86
C LYS A 417 -43.97 -2.30 -15.14
N GLU A 418 -44.18 -3.45 -15.77
CA GLU A 418 -43.11 -4.37 -16.17
C GLU A 418 -42.21 -3.77 -17.24
N ALA A 419 -42.77 -3.00 -18.17
CA ALA A 419 -42.01 -2.22 -19.15
C ALA A 419 -41.15 -1.14 -18.47
N LEU A 420 -41.74 -0.36 -17.55
CA LEU A 420 -41.02 0.65 -16.75
C LEU A 420 -39.86 0.04 -15.95
N ARG A 421 -40.05 -1.16 -15.37
CA ARG A 421 -38.97 -1.89 -14.68
C ARG A 421 -37.84 -2.30 -15.61
N ARG A 422 -38.16 -2.84 -16.79
CA ARG A 422 -37.15 -3.18 -17.80
C ARG A 422 -36.38 -1.95 -18.26
N ASP A 423 -37.07 -0.84 -18.48
CA ASP A 423 -36.45 0.42 -18.88
C ASP A 423 -35.59 1.01 -17.76
N ALA A 424 -35.96 0.83 -16.49
CA ALA A 424 -35.15 1.21 -15.33
C ALA A 424 -33.86 0.38 -15.25
N VAL A 425 -33.94 -0.93 -15.48
CA VAL A 425 -32.75 -1.80 -15.53
C VAL A 425 -31.80 -1.37 -16.65
N ILE A 426 -32.31 -1.17 -17.87
CA ILE A 426 -31.48 -0.72 -19.01
C ILE A 426 -30.82 0.64 -18.69
N SER A 427 -31.59 1.58 -18.14
CA SER A 427 -31.07 2.89 -17.76
C SER A 427 -30.04 2.81 -16.62
N SER A 428 -30.18 1.84 -15.71
CA SER A 428 -29.22 1.61 -14.63
C SER A 428 -27.90 1.03 -15.15
N LEU A 429 -27.94 0.13 -16.13
CA LEU A 429 -26.74 -0.41 -16.77
C LEU A 429 -25.99 0.66 -17.57
N ASP A 430 -26.71 1.50 -18.33
CA ASP A 430 -26.13 2.66 -19.02
C ASP A 430 -25.48 3.64 -18.02
N ALA A 431 -26.17 3.94 -16.92
CA ALA A 431 -25.63 4.77 -15.85
C ALA A 431 -24.37 4.15 -15.20
N LEU A 432 -24.35 2.85 -14.93
CA LEU A 432 -23.17 2.15 -14.40
C LEU A 432 -21.99 2.20 -15.38
N GLN A 433 -22.22 2.05 -16.68
CA GLN A 433 -21.19 2.20 -17.71
C GLN A 433 -20.62 3.63 -17.72
N LYS A 434 -21.48 4.65 -17.62
CA LYS A 434 -21.05 6.06 -17.54
C LYS A 434 -20.29 6.36 -16.24
N ALA A 435 -20.71 5.79 -15.12
CA ALA A 435 -19.99 5.90 -13.85
C ALA A 435 -18.60 5.25 -13.92
N ALA A 436 -18.48 4.09 -14.58
CA ALA A 436 -17.19 3.40 -14.78
C ALA A 436 -16.23 4.22 -15.67
N THR A 437 -16.75 4.74 -16.78
CA THR A 437 -15.95 5.60 -17.69
C THR A 437 -15.52 6.90 -17.03
N LEU A 438 -16.40 7.55 -16.26
CA LEU A 438 -16.05 8.71 -15.44
C LEU A 438 -15.01 8.37 -14.37
N SER A 439 -15.14 7.25 -13.68
CA SER A 439 -14.19 6.84 -12.63
C SER A 439 -12.77 6.66 -13.16
N ASN A 440 -12.66 6.21 -14.42
CA ASN A 440 -11.39 6.14 -15.13
C ASN A 440 -10.81 7.54 -15.39
N VAL A 441 -11.60 8.43 -16.01
CA VAL A 441 -11.20 9.81 -16.31
C VAL A 441 -10.82 10.60 -15.05
N LEU A 442 -11.51 10.37 -13.93
CA LEU A 442 -11.34 11.13 -12.69
C LEU A 442 -10.27 10.54 -11.75
N GLY A 443 -9.67 9.38 -12.09
CA GLY A 443 -8.66 8.75 -11.23
C GLY A 443 -9.22 8.16 -9.93
N MET A 444 -10.42 7.56 -10.00
CA MET A 444 -11.17 6.96 -8.87
C MET A 444 -11.32 5.43 -9.01
N GLN A 445 -10.31 4.75 -9.56
CA GLN A 445 -10.36 3.32 -9.90
C GLN A 445 -10.65 2.42 -8.69
N SER A 446 -10.21 2.80 -7.50
CA SER A 446 -10.47 2.05 -6.25
C SER A 446 -11.95 1.89 -5.95
N ARG A 447 -12.82 2.75 -6.49
CA ARG A 447 -14.27 2.70 -6.29
C ARG A 447 -15.01 1.89 -7.35
N CYS A 448 -14.36 1.52 -8.46
CA CYS A 448 -14.97 0.71 -9.52
C CYS A 448 -15.38 -0.69 -9.04
N GLY A 449 -14.83 -1.20 -7.94
CA GLY A 449 -15.22 -2.49 -7.34
C GLY A 449 -16.72 -2.58 -7.03
N GLY A 450 -17.35 -1.49 -6.58
CA GLY A 450 -18.79 -1.44 -6.32
C GLY A 450 -19.61 -1.58 -7.60
N ILE A 451 -19.18 -0.94 -8.69
CA ILE A 451 -19.83 -1.05 -10.01
C ILE A 451 -19.74 -2.49 -10.52
N PHE A 452 -18.56 -3.11 -10.45
CA PHE A 452 -18.38 -4.50 -10.91
C PHE A 452 -19.17 -5.50 -10.08
N SER A 453 -19.28 -5.28 -8.76
CA SER A 453 -20.13 -6.10 -7.89
C SER A 453 -21.60 -6.03 -8.32
N LEU A 454 -22.10 -4.84 -8.67
CA LEU A 454 -23.47 -4.67 -9.13
C LEU A 454 -23.69 -5.30 -10.51
N LEU A 455 -22.77 -5.12 -11.44
CA LEU A 455 -22.82 -5.77 -12.76
C LEU A 455 -22.78 -7.30 -12.65
N ALA A 456 -21.94 -7.85 -11.76
CA ALA A 456 -21.88 -9.28 -11.50
C ALA A 456 -23.17 -9.82 -10.86
N SER A 457 -23.84 -9.03 -10.01
CA SER A 457 -25.13 -9.41 -9.42
C SER A 457 -26.31 -9.34 -10.41
N ALA A 458 -26.14 -8.60 -11.51
CA ALA A 458 -27.13 -8.42 -12.57
C ALA A 458 -26.96 -9.41 -13.74
N SER A 459 -25.82 -10.11 -13.82
CA SER A 459 -25.54 -11.19 -14.77
C SER A 459 -26.06 -12.53 -14.25
#